data_AF-A0A444TXF6-F1
#
_entry.id   AF-A0A444TXF6-F1
#
_cell.length_a   1.000
_cell.length_b   1.000
_cell.length_c   1.000
_cell.angle_alpha   90.00
_cell.angle_beta   90.00
_cell.angle_gamma   90.00
#
_symmetry.space_group_name_H-M   'P 1'
#
loop_
_entity.id
_entity.type
_entity.pdbx_description
1 polymer ?
#
loop_
_entity_poly.entity_id
_entity_poly.type
_entity_poly.pdbx_seq_one_letter_code
_entity_poly.pdbx_strand_id
1 'polypeptide(L)'
;MPKEEEQRDICTAFFSKAGIPGVVGAIDCTHIPIHFHGQRKEPVYINRRGYSSINCQMVCDHDVRFRNVLARWAGSTHHARVFNNSRLKSSLDEGLYCGVLLGDHGYPLRRYLLMPVHNPSTPSELRYNRSHKKARTHIERAFGILKQRFSCLSFGLRTSAVRASSIIVACAVLHNLVINWDEQPVPHPRHSTHTGCFDTVLIGPQQVQNREGVVFRRSIIDNHF
;
A
#
# COMPACT_ATOMS: atom_id res chain seq x y z
N MET A 1 0.70 -10.18 3.75
CA MET A 1 0.54 -10.12 2.30
C MET A 1 -0.29 -11.33 1.88
N PRO A 2 -1.07 -11.25 0.79
CA PRO A 2 -1.87 -12.36 0.27
C PRO A 2 -1.01 -13.56 -0.16
N LYS A 3 -1.59 -14.77 -0.17
CA LYS A 3 -0.97 -15.97 -0.74
C LYS A 3 -0.91 -15.87 -2.27
N GLU A 4 -0.12 -16.72 -2.93
CA GLU A 4 0.11 -16.65 -4.37
C GLU A 4 -1.17 -16.72 -5.22
N GLU A 5 -2.10 -17.63 -4.89
CA GLU A 5 -3.40 -17.73 -5.58
C GLU A 5 -4.19 -16.43 -5.49
N GLU A 6 -4.29 -15.85 -4.30
CA GLU A 6 -4.98 -14.59 -4.06
C GLU A 6 -4.26 -13.40 -4.72
N GLN A 7 -2.94 -13.45 -4.90
CA GLN A 7 -2.20 -12.44 -5.66
C GLN A 7 -2.66 -12.41 -7.13
N ARG A 8 -3.01 -13.54 -7.73
CA ARG A 8 -3.50 -13.63 -9.12
C ARG A 8 -4.83 -12.92 -9.31
N ASP A 9 -5.75 -13.13 -8.37
CA ASP A 9 -7.04 -12.46 -8.38
C ASP A 9 -6.89 -10.95 -8.16
N ILE A 10 -6.06 -10.56 -7.20
CA ILE A 10 -5.78 -9.14 -6.93
C ILE A 10 -5.15 -8.45 -8.14
N CYS A 11 -4.18 -9.11 -8.79
CA CYS A 11 -3.53 -8.60 -9.99
C CYS A 11 -4.52 -8.39 -11.13
N THR A 12 -5.35 -9.38 -11.41
CA THR A 12 -6.38 -9.32 -12.45
C THR A 12 -7.36 -8.17 -12.18
N ALA A 13 -7.80 -8.03 -10.93
CA ALA A 13 -8.72 -6.98 -10.53
C ALA A 13 -8.10 -5.57 -10.62
N PHE A 14 -6.85 -5.38 -10.20
CA PHE A 14 -6.15 -4.10 -10.39
C PHE A 14 -5.91 -3.78 -11.85
N PHE A 15 -5.57 -4.77 -12.67
CA PHE A 15 -5.40 -4.57 -14.10
C PHE A 15 -6.70 -4.13 -14.77
N SER A 16 -7.83 -4.79 -14.46
CA SER A 16 -9.15 -4.37 -14.93
C SER A 16 -9.50 -2.95 -14.50
N LYS A 17 -9.16 -2.56 -13.26
CA LYS A 17 -9.48 -1.23 -12.72
C LYS A 17 -8.55 -0.13 -13.22
N ALA A 18 -7.25 -0.39 -13.39
CA ALA A 18 -6.24 0.64 -13.58
C ALA A 18 -5.29 0.41 -14.77
N GLY A 19 -5.28 -0.77 -15.39
CA GLY A 19 -4.47 -1.08 -16.57
C GLY A 19 -2.97 -1.25 -16.33
N ILE A 20 -2.52 -1.26 -15.06
CA ILE A 20 -1.12 -1.56 -14.73
C ILE A 20 -1.00 -3.06 -14.43
N PRO A 21 -0.17 -3.81 -15.17
CA PRO A 21 -0.02 -5.25 -14.96
C PRO A 21 0.75 -5.56 -13.66
N GLY A 22 0.51 -6.75 -13.11
CA GLY A 22 1.28 -7.28 -11.97
C GLY A 22 0.98 -6.65 -10.62
N VAL A 23 0.00 -5.74 -10.50
CA VAL A 23 -0.22 -4.98 -9.25
C VAL A 23 -0.88 -5.85 -8.19
N VAL A 24 -0.18 -6.08 -7.07
CA VAL A 24 -0.69 -6.87 -5.94
C VAL A 24 -1.08 -6.02 -4.72
N GLY A 25 -0.91 -4.70 -4.82
CA GLY A 25 -1.39 -3.78 -3.80
C GLY A 25 -0.94 -2.34 -3.99
N ALA A 26 -1.64 -1.43 -3.33
CA ALA A 26 -1.21 -0.05 -3.16
C ALA A 26 -0.67 0.16 -1.75
N ILE A 27 0.51 0.77 -1.63
CA ILE A 27 1.19 1.03 -0.35
C ILE A 27 1.22 2.53 -0.07
N ASP A 28 0.90 2.90 1.17
CA ASP A 28 1.06 4.28 1.61
C ASP A 28 1.17 4.35 3.14
N CYS A 29 1.52 5.53 3.64
CA CYS A 29 1.53 5.86 5.05
C CYS A 29 0.30 6.69 5.44
N THR A 30 -0.20 6.48 6.65
CA THR A 30 -1.22 7.32 7.27
C THR A 30 -0.82 7.70 8.69
N HIS A 31 -1.12 8.95 9.07
CA HIS A 31 -0.89 9.43 10.43
C HIS A 31 -2.13 9.22 11.28
N ILE A 32 -1.95 8.54 12.42
CA ILE A 32 -2.96 8.40 13.47
C ILE A 32 -2.57 9.31 14.63
N PRO A 33 -3.37 10.32 15.00
CA PRO A 33 -3.01 11.24 16.08
C PRO A 33 -2.90 10.51 17.42
N ILE A 34 -1.97 10.95 18.26
CA ILE A 34 -1.81 10.49 19.64
C ILE A 34 -1.73 11.69 20.58
N HIS A 35 -2.31 11.52 21.77
CA HIS A 35 -2.36 12.53 22.82
C HIS A 35 -1.62 12.00 24.04
N PHE A 36 -0.48 12.61 24.35
CA PHE A 36 0.29 12.28 25.55
C PHE A 36 -0.38 12.90 26.78
N HIS A 37 -0.76 12.07 27.76
CA HIS A 37 -1.28 12.54 29.04
C HIS A 37 -0.13 12.79 30.01
N GLY A 38 0.08 14.04 30.42
CA GLY A 38 1.06 14.43 31.44
C GLY A 38 2.53 14.22 31.07
N GLN A 39 2.84 13.66 29.91
CA GLN A 39 4.20 13.50 29.39
C GLN A 39 4.55 14.65 28.44
N ARG A 40 5.82 15.05 28.45
CA ARG A 40 6.35 16.06 27.54
C ARG A 40 6.14 15.56 26.10
N LYS A 41 5.59 16.43 25.23
CA LYS A 41 5.49 16.14 23.79
C LYS A 41 6.87 15.79 23.26
N GLU A 42 7.05 14.55 22.83
CA GLU A 42 8.30 14.13 22.20
C GLU A 42 8.34 14.61 20.74
N PRO A 43 9.33 15.44 20.36
CA PRO A 43 9.40 16.02 19.00
C PRO A 43 9.42 14.98 17.89
N VAL A 44 9.94 13.77 18.15
CA VAL A 44 10.01 12.69 17.18
C VAL A 44 8.62 12.23 16.70
N TYR A 45 7.57 12.41 17.49
CA TYR A 45 6.20 12.07 17.10
C TYR A 45 5.50 13.17 16.29
N ILE A 46 6.07 14.38 16.21
CA ILE A 46 5.47 15.50 15.47
C ILE A 46 5.66 15.25 13.97
N ASN A 47 4.55 15.17 13.24
CA ASN A 47 4.57 15.04 11.79
C ASN A 47 4.73 16.40 11.09
N ARG A 48 4.81 16.37 9.75
CA ARG A 48 4.92 17.57 8.91
C ARG A 48 3.74 18.54 9.02
N ARG A 49 2.62 18.11 9.62
CA ARG A 49 1.42 18.93 9.88
C ARG A 49 1.37 19.46 11.32
N GLY A 50 2.43 19.29 12.11
CA GLY A 50 2.57 19.91 13.43
C GLY A 50 1.90 19.19 14.60
N TYR A 51 1.37 17.97 14.40
CA TYR A 51 0.76 17.20 15.49
C TYR A 51 1.45 15.87 15.76
N SER A 52 1.39 15.40 17.00
CA SER A 52 1.92 14.10 17.42
C SER A 52 1.11 12.95 16.84
N SER A 53 1.77 12.00 16.18
CA SER A 53 1.11 10.87 15.53
C SER A 53 1.96 9.62 15.47
N ILE A 54 1.31 8.46 15.34
CA ILE A 54 1.92 7.23 14.83
C ILE A 54 1.84 7.26 13.31
N ASN A 55 2.98 7.16 12.63
CA ASN A 55 3.06 6.91 11.21
C ASN A 55 2.85 5.41 10.95
N CYS A 56 1.81 5.08 10.20
CA CYS A 56 1.40 3.72 9.90
C CYS A 56 1.54 3.44 8.41
N GLN A 57 2.44 2.55 8.03
CA GLN A 57 2.50 2.04 6.65
C GLN A 57 1.52 0.89 6.50
N MET A 58 0.72 0.93 5.44
CA MET A 58 -0.19 -0.17 5.11
C MET A 58 -0.19 -0.44 3.61
N VAL A 59 -0.47 -1.69 3.27
CA VAL A 59 -0.75 -2.13 1.90
C VAL A 59 -2.22 -2.52 1.82
N CYS A 60 -2.95 -2.05 0.82
CA CYS A 60 -4.29 -2.54 0.52
C CYS A 60 -4.37 -3.18 -0.86
N ASP A 61 -5.37 -4.04 -1.03
CA ASP A 61 -5.73 -4.59 -2.34
C ASP A 61 -6.82 -3.76 -3.05
N HIS A 62 -7.41 -4.34 -4.09
CA HIS A 62 -8.45 -3.74 -4.92
C HIS A 62 -9.82 -3.60 -4.24
N ASP A 63 -10.04 -4.33 -3.13
CA ASP A 63 -11.27 -4.30 -2.32
C ASP A 63 -11.03 -3.61 -0.98
N VAL A 64 -10.01 -2.73 -0.93
CA VAL A 64 -9.66 -1.93 0.25
C VAL A 64 -9.39 -2.74 1.51
N ARG A 65 -9.01 -4.02 1.39
CA ARG A 65 -8.56 -4.87 2.49
C ARG A 65 -7.09 -4.62 2.78
N PHE A 66 -6.73 -4.50 4.05
CA PHE A 66 -5.34 -4.33 4.44
C PHE A 66 -4.59 -5.67 4.39
N ARG A 67 -3.57 -5.73 3.54
CA ARG A 67 -2.73 -6.92 3.30
C ARG A 67 -1.42 -6.90 4.11
N ASN A 68 -1.01 -5.73 4.55
CA ASN A 68 0.11 -5.52 5.45
C ASN A 68 -0.15 -4.25 6.28
N VAL A 69 0.22 -4.29 7.57
CA VAL A 69 0.05 -3.16 8.49
C VAL A 69 1.30 -3.04 9.36
N LEU A 70 1.91 -1.86 9.38
CA LEU A 70 3.05 -1.52 10.22
C LEU A 70 2.79 -0.18 10.92
N ALA A 71 2.32 -0.24 12.16
CA ALA A 71 1.84 0.92 12.94
C ALA A 71 2.76 1.27 14.12
N ARG A 72 4.08 1.36 13.93
CA ARG A 72 5.05 1.54 15.04
C ARG A 72 5.95 2.77 14.95
N TRP A 73 5.85 3.55 13.87
CA TRP A 73 6.80 4.63 13.61
C TRP A 73 6.31 5.95 14.17
N ALA A 74 7.24 6.77 14.65
CA ALA A 74 6.92 8.11 15.09
C ALA A 74 6.55 9.02 13.90
N GLY A 75 5.69 10.02 14.13
CA GLY A 75 5.12 10.88 13.10
C GLY A 75 6.13 11.66 12.25
N SER A 76 7.34 11.91 12.73
CA SER A 76 8.39 12.56 11.92
C SER A 76 9.03 11.64 10.88
N THR A 77 8.82 10.33 10.96
CA THR A 77 9.51 9.34 10.13
C THR A 77 9.04 9.41 8.67
N HIS A 78 9.97 9.49 7.72
CA HIS A 78 9.67 9.46 6.27
C HIS A 78 9.26 8.06 5.78
N HIS A 79 8.41 8.02 4.74
CA HIS A 79 7.89 6.77 4.13
C HIS A 79 9.02 5.80 3.74
N ALA A 80 10.06 6.28 3.05
CA ALA A 80 11.23 5.48 2.71
C ALA A 80 11.90 4.82 3.92
N ARG A 81 12.02 5.54 5.05
CA ARG A 81 12.62 4.98 6.27
C ARG A 81 11.71 3.91 6.89
N VAL A 82 10.40 4.13 6.92
CA VAL A 82 9.42 3.14 7.37
C VAL A 82 9.52 1.87 6.52
N PHE A 83 9.54 2.01 5.19
CA PHE A 83 9.64 0.90 4.25
C PHE A 83 10.96 0.14 4.39
N ASN A 84 12.11 0.83 4.39
CA ASN A 84 13.43 0.20 4.46
C ASN A 84 13.64 -0.61 5.75
N ASN A 85 12.89 -0.32 6.81
CA ASN A 85 12.94 -0.99 8.11
C ASN A 85 11.68 -1.86 8.36
N SER A 86 11.00 -2.28 7.29
CA SER A 86 9.83 -3.15 7.35
C SER A 86 10.20 -4.61 7.03
N ARG A 87 9.48 -5.55 7.65
CA ARG A 87 9.54 -6.97 7.24
C ARG A 87 9.06 -7.15 5.79
N LEU A 88 8.12 -6.32 5.35
CA LEU A 88 7.62 -6.32 3.97
C LEU A 88 8.76 -6.13 2.96
N LYS A 89 9.64 -5.15 3.16
CA LYS A 89 10.80 -4.93 2.30
C LYS A 89 11.72 -6.16 2.27
N SER A 90 11.98 -6.78 3.42
CA SER A 90 12.85 -7.97 3.50
C SER A 90 12.26 -9.13 2.69
N SER A 91 10.97 -9.41 2.87
CA SER A 91 10.27 -10.45 2.12
C SER A 91 10.18 -10.16 0.60
N LEU A 92 10.07 -8.89 0.21
CA LEU A 92 10.09 -8.50 -1.22
C LEU A 92 11.48 -8.67 -1.84
N ASP A 93 12.54 -8.35 -1.10
CA ASP A 93 13.92 -8.59 -1.55
C ASP A 93 14.25 -10.08 -1.68
N GLU A 94 13.68 -10.91 -0.79
CA GLU A 94 13.78 -12.36 -0.83
C GLU A 94 12.91 -13.00 -1.94
N GLY A 95 12.09 -12.22 -2.65
CA GLY A 95 11.22 -12.72 -3.71
C GLY A 95 10.05 -13.57 -3.20
N LEU A 96 9.64 -13.42 -1.93
CA LEU A 96 8.54 -14.19 -1.34
C LEU A 96 7.15 -13.80 -1.86
N TYR A 97 7.06 -12.72 -2.64
CA TYR A 97 5.83 -12.25 -3.24
C TYR A 97 6.04 -11.94 -4.71
N CYS A 98 5.10 -12.38 -5.55
CA CYS A 98 5.08 -12.08 -6.97
C CYS A 98 4.32 -10.77 -7.20
N GLY A 99 4.74 -9.99 -8.20
CA GLY A 99 4.09 -8.74 -8.59
C GLY A 99 4.66 -7.47 -7.95
N VAL A 100 3.93 -6.38 -8.10
CA VAL A 100 4.38 -5.02 -7.79
C VAL A 100 3.43 -4.30 -6.83
N LEU A 101 4.01 -3.49 -5.96
CA LEU A 101 3.31 -2.51 -5.15
C LEU A 101 3.35 -1.14 -5.81
N LEU A 102 2.28 -0.37 -5.67
CA LEU A 102 2.21 1.02 -6.13
C LEU A 102 2.27 1.98 -4.95
N GLY A 103 3.26 2.87 -4.93
CA GLY A 103 3.49 3.82 -3.83
C GLY A 103 3.60 5.28 -4.27
N ASP A 104 3.93 6.15 -3.32
CA ASP A 104 4.11 7.59 -3.54
C ASP A 104 5.57 7.99 -3.71
N HIS A 105 5.83 9.23 -4.15
CA HIS A 105 7.19 9.73 -4.31
C HIS A 105 8.04 9.71 -3.02
N GLY A 106 7.44 9.48 -1.85
CA GLY A 106 8.15 9.25 -0.60
C GLY A 106 8.81 7.87 -0.47
N TYR A 107 8.56 6.96 -1.40
CA TYR A 107 9.15 5.61 -1.45
C TYR A 107 10.29 5.49 -2.48
N PRO A 108 11.25 4.59 -2.25
CA PRO A 108 12.26 4.28 -3.25
C PRO A 108 11.66 3.50 -4.43
N LEU A 109 12.07 3.81 -5.65
CA LEU A 109 11.73 3.03 -6.83
C LEU A 109 12.50 1.69 -6.82
N ARG A 110 11.77 0.59 -6.99
CA ARG A 110 12.28 -0.79 -7.06
C ARG A 110 11.50 -1.56 -8.13
N ARG A 111 11.96 -2.75 -8.52
CA ARG A 111 11.19 -3.62 -9.44
C ARG A 111 9.82 -4.00 -8.86
N TYR A 112 9.78 -4.32 -7.57
CA TYR A 112 8.56 -4.69 -6.85
C TYR A 112 7.80 -3.49 -6.26
N LEU A 113 8.28 -2.25 -6.43
CA LEU A 113 7.67 -1.06 -5.83
C LEU A 113 7.77 0.13 -6.79
N LEU A 114 6.68 0.40 -7.50
CA LEU A 114 6.62 1.36 -8.59
C LEU A 114 6.04 2.71 -8.15
N MET A 115 6.69 3.77 -8.63
CA MET A 115 6.32 5.16 -8.37
C MET A 115 5.81 5.84 -9.64
N PRO A 116 4.97 6.89 -9.51
CA PRO A 116 4.68 7.78 -10.63
C PRO A 116 5.98 8.35 -11.24
N VAL A 117 5.96 8.60 -12.54
CA VAL A 117 7.05 9.28 -13.26
C VAL A 117 7.09 10.73 -12.78
N HIS A 118 8.29 11.19 -12.41
CA HIS A 118 8.52 12.59 -12.06
C HIS A 118 8.58 13.43 -13.34
N ASN A 119 7.81 14.51 -13.41
CA ASN A 119 7.72 15.37 -14.61
C ASN A 119 7.43 14.58 -15.91
N PRO A 120 6.26 13.91 -16.03
CA PRO A 120 5.92 13.13 -17.23
C PRO A 120 5.90 14.04 -18.46
N SER A 121 6.58 13.61 -19.52
CA SER A 121 6.81 14.36 -20.75
C SER A 121 6.14 13.72 -21.97
N THR A 122 5.96 12.39 -21.96
CA THR A 122 5.33 11.67 -23.07
C THR A 122 3.85 11.35 -22.78
N PRO A 123 3.02 11.15 -23.83
CA PRO A 123 1.65 10.69 -23.65
C PRO A 123 1.54 9.38 -22.85
N SER A 124 2.48 8.45 -23.05
CA SER A 124 2.55 7.17 -22.34
C SER A 124 2.85 7.37 -20.85
N GLU A 125 3.80 8.23 -20.49
CA GLU A 125 4.09 8.58 -19.10
C GLU A 125 2.88 9.24 -18.41
N LEU A 126 2.17 10.12 -19.13
CA LEU A 126 0.93 10.75 -18.65
C LEU A 126 -0.20 9.74 -18.45
N ARG A 127 -0.35 8.74 -19.34
CA ARG A 127 -1.33 7.65 -19.18
C ARG A 127 -0.97 6.75 -18.00
N TYR A 128 0.30 6.36 -17.88
CA TYR A 128 0.80 5.59 -16.74
C TYR A 128 0.54 6.31 -15.41
N ASN A 129 0.85 7.60 -15.29
CA ASN A 129 0.62 8.35 -14.06
C ASN A 129 -0.88 8.46 -13.71
N ARG A 130 -1.76 8.61 -14.71
CA ARG A 130 -3.22 8.58 -14.50
C ARG A 130 -3.68 7.23 -13.97
N SER A 131 -3.20 6.13 -14.56
CA SER A 131 -3.47 4.78 -14.11
C SER A 131 -2.91 4.49 -12.71
N HIS A 132 -1.70 4.96 -12.42
CA HIS A 132 -1.05 4.81 -11.10
C HIS A 132 -1.87 5.51 -10.02
N LYS A 133 -2.31 6.74 -10.28
CA LYS A 133 -3.22 7.48 -9.40
C LYS A 133 -4.53 6.74 -9.18
N LYS A 134 -5.15 6.20 -10.23
CA LYS A 134 -6.41 5.43 -10.14
C LYS A 134 -6.27 4.20 -9.25
N ALA A 135 -5.18 3.46 -9.38
CA ALA A 135 -4.90 2.33 -8.50
C ALA A 135 -4.68 2.77 -7.05
N ARG A 136 -3.89 3.83 -6.81
CA ARG A 136 -3.61 4.34 -5.47
C ARG A 136 -4.81 4.94 -4.74
N THR A 137 -5.85 5.38 -5.46
CA THR A 137 -7.10 5.80 -4.81
C THR A 137 -7.68 4.70 -3.89
N HIS A 138 -7.37 3.41 -4.10
CA HIS A 138 -7.82 2.33 -3.22
C HIS A 138 -7.21 2.43 -1.81
N ILE A 139 -5.91 2.73 -1.66
CA ILE A 139 -5.30 2.86 -0.33
C ILE A 139 -5.76 4.13 0.39
N GLU A 140 -5.96 5.22 -0.35
CA GLU A 140 -6.53 6.46 0.19
C GLU A 140 -7.97 6.24 0.69
N ARG A 141 -8.80 5.52 -0.09
CA ARG A 141 -10.15 5.12 0.31
C ARG A 141 -10.14 4.18 1.51
N ALA A 142 -9.26 3.18 1.54
CA ALA A 142 -9.11 2.27 2.66
C ALA A 142 -8.82 3.03 3.96
N PHE A 143 -7.93 4.03 3.92
CA PHE A 143 -7.67 4.89 5.07
C PHE A 143 -8.89 5.72 5.49
N GLY A 144 -9.63 6.27 4.53
CA GLY A 144 -10.85 7.01 4.79
C GLY A 144 -11.89 6.15 5.52
N ILE A 145 -12.17 4.95 5.00
CA ILE A 145 -13.12 4.00 5.58
C ILE A 145 -12.66 3.55 6.97
N LEU A 146 -11.39 3.20 7.13
CA LEU A 146 -10.83 2.78 8.42
C LEU A 146 -11.03 3.85 9.50
N LYS A 147 -10.74 5.11 9.16
CA LYS A 147 -10.84 6.27 10.07
C LYS A 147 -12.27 6.71 10.35
N GLN A 148 -13.19 6.49 9.41
CA GLN A 148 -14.61 6.72 9.60
C GLN A 148 -15.23 5.63 10.50
N ARG A 149 -14.90 4.36 10.23
CA ARG A 149 -15.39 3.19 10.97
C ARG A 149 -14.89 3.18 12.41
N PHE A 150 -13.61 3.52 12.63
CA PHE A 150 -12.99 3.62 13.94
C PHE A 150 -12.59 5.07 14.21
N SER A 151 -13.57 5.90 14.56
CA SER A 151 -13.41 7.34 14.73
C SER A 151 -12.33 7.74 15.75
N CYS A 152 -12.00 6.85 16.70
CA CYS A 152 -10.86 7.03 17.61
C CYS A 152 -9.51 7.23 16.89
N LEU A 153 -9.36 6.68 15.67
CA LEU A 153 -8.19 6.87 14.81
C LEU A 153 -8.14 8.26 14.16
N SER A 154 -9.26 8.98 14.11
CA SER A 154 -9.37 10.34 13.60
C SER A 154 -9.21 11.38 14.70
N PHE A 155 -9.88 11.17 15.84
CA PHE A 155 -9.84 12.08 17.00
C PHE A 155 -8.52 12.00 17.78
N GLY A 156 -7.86 10.85 17.71
CA GLY A 156 -6.57 10.61 18.32
C GLY A 156 -6.64 9.77 19.59
N LEU A 157 -5.61 8.96 19.79
CA LEU A 157 -5.55 7.98 20.85
C LEU A 157 -4.89 8.56 22.10
N ARG A 158 -5.62 8.51 23.21
CA ARG A 158 -5.23 8.97 24.54
C ARG A 158 -4.48 7.89 25.31
N THR A 159 -3.37 7.44 24.75
CA THR A 159 -2.64 6.30 25.31
C THR A 159 -1.17 6.31 24.91
N SER A 160 -0.37 5.38 25.44
CA SER A 160 1.04 5.26 25.07
C SER A 160 1.20 4.87 23.60
N ALA A 161 2.33 5.23 22.98
CA ALA A 161 2.59 4.88 21.58
C ALA A 161 2.44 3.37 21.30
N VAL A 162 2.90 2.51 22.22
CA VAL A 162 2.80 1.04 22.11
C VAL A 162 1.34 0.57 22.13
N ARG A 163 0.51 1.12 23.02
CA ARG A 163 -0.91 0.76 23.07
C ARG A 163 -1.66 1.33 21.86
N ALA A 164 -1.30 2.53 21.41
CA ALA A 164 -1.84 3.13 20.19
C ALA A 164 -1.55 2.25 18.97
N SER A 165 -0.32 1.75 18.81
CA SER A 165 0.05 0.78 17.77
C SER A 165 -0.84 -0.46 17.78
N SER A 166 -1.11 -1.01 18.97
CA SER A 166 -1.94 -2.22 19.13
C SER A 166 -3.39 -1.96 18.72
N ILE A 167 -3.95 -0.81 19.12
CA ILE A 167 -5.31 -0.39 18.73
C ILE A 167 -5.40 -0.22 17.21
N ILE A 168 -4.42 0.43 16.58
CA ILE A 168 -4.41 0.67 15.13
C ILE A 168 -4.41 -0.66 14.36
N VAL A 169 -3.57 -1.62 14.77
CA VAL A 169 -3.53 -2.95 14.15
C VAL A 169 -4.86 -3.68 14.36
N ALA A 170 -5.43 -3.64 15.56
CA ALA A 170 -6.72 -4.25 15.85
C ALA A 170 -7.84 -3.67 14.96
N CYS A 171 -7.89 -2.33 14.80
CA CYS A 171 -8.84 -1.69 13.91
C CYS A 171 -8.67 -2.12 12.43
N ALA A 172 -7.43 -2.27 11.95
CA ALA A 172 -7.20 -2.74 10.59
C ALA A 172 -7.63 -4.21 10.39
N VAL A 173 -7.45 -5.07 11.40
CA VAL A 173 -7.94 -6.46 11.39
C VAL A 173 -9.48 -6.47 11.40
N LEU A 174 -10.11 -5.72 12.30
CA LEU A 174 -11.57 -5.61 12.39
C LEU A 174 -12.17 -5.04 11.08
N HIS A 175 -11.49 -4.08 10.45
CA HIS A 175 -11.89 -3.55 9.15
C HIS A 175 -11.98 -4.64 8.08
N ASN A 176 -10.97 -5.52 7.99
CA ASN A 176 -10.97 -6.64 7.06
C ASN A 176 -12.07 -7.65 7.40
N LEU A 177 -12.31 -7.94 8.69
CA LEU A 177 -13.38 -8.84 9.11
C LEU A 177 -14.75 -8.35 8.68
N VAL A 178 -15.02 -7.04 8.79
CA VAL A 178 -16.27 -6.46 8.32
C VAL A 178 -16.42 -6.58 6.81
N ILE A 179 -15.37 -6.34 6.03
CA ILE A 179 -15.42 -6.53 4.56
C ILE A 179 -15.77 -7.98 4.22
N ASN A 180 -15.13 -8.94 4.89
CA ASN A 180 -15.38 -10.36 4.65
C ASN A 180 -16.80 -10.78 5.07
N TRP A 181 -17.39 -10.10 6.07
CA TRP A 181 -18.76 -10.37 6.52
C TRP A 181 -19.80 -9.77 5.57
N ASP A 182 -19.56 -8.58 5.03
CA ASP A 182 -20.45 -7.93 4.06
C ASP A 182 -20.44 -8.66 2.69
N GLU A 183 -19.45 -9.51 2.42
CA GLU A 183 -19.31 -10.32 1.19
C GLU A 183 -20.03 -11.70 1.23
N GLN A 184 -20.95 -11.95 2.16
CA GLN A 184 -21.81 -13.15 2.09
C GLN A 184 -22.61 -13.15 0.77
N PRO A 185 -22.51 -14.20 -0.08
CA PRO A 185 -22.82 -14.06 -1.50
C PRO A 185 -24.32 -14.12 -1.81
N VAL A 186 -24.79 -13.22 -2.69
CA VAL A 186 -25.91 -13.53 -3.59
C VAL A 186 -25.31 -14.34 -4.76
N PRO A 187 -25.84 -15.52 -5.13
CA PRO A 187 -25.21 -16.37 -6.14
C PRO A 187 -25.25 -15.70 -7.51
N HIS A 188 -24.11 -15.40 -8.11
CA HIS A 188 -24.03 -14.94 -9.50
C HIS A 188 -23.15 -15.90 -10.33
N PRO A 189 -23.57 -16.26 -11.55
CA PRO A 189 -22.81 -17.19 -12.40
C PRO A 189 -21.46 -16.60 -12.81
N ARG A 190 -20.41 -17.41 -12.70
CA ARG A 190 -19.04 -17.04 -13.10
C ARG A 190 -18.95 -17.02 -14.62
N HIS A 191 -18.57 -15.88 -15.20
CA HIS A 191 -18.06 -15.85 -16.57
C HIS A 191 -16.54 -16.01 -16.56
N SER A 192 -16.06 -16.99 -17.31
CA SER A 192 -14.65 -17.19 -17.64
C SER A 192 -14.14 -16.13 -18.63
N THR A 193 -12.94 -15.58 -18.41
CA THR A 193 -11.77 -15.55 -19.34
C THR A 193 -10.83 -14.37 -19.06
N HIS A 194 -9.57 -14.63 -18.69
CA HIS A 194 -8.33 -14.30 -19.45
C HIS A 194 -7.10 -14.56 -18.56
N THR A 195 -6.31 -15.58 -18.90
CA THR A 195 -5.20 -16.12 -18.09
C THR A 195 -3.86 -15.41 -18.29
N GLY A 196 -3.80 -14.28 -18.99
CA GLY A 196 -2.53 -13.71 -19.48
C GLY A 196 -1.85 -12.63 -18.62
N CYS A 197 -2.46 -12.17 -17.52
CA CYS A 197 -1.94 -11.00 -16.79
C CYS A 197 -0.76 -11.31 -15.84
N PHE A 198 -0.65 -12.55 -15.37
CA PHE A 198 0.33 -12.93 -14.34
C PHE A 198 1.72 -13.26 -14.92
N ASP A 199 1.77 -13.83 -16.12
CA ASP A 199 3.03 -14.29 -16.73
C ASP A 199 3.94 -13.13 -17.19
N THR A 200 3.41 -11.91 -17.35
CA THR A 200 4.19 -10.76 -17.84
C THR A 200 5.08 -10.12 -16.78
N VAL A 201 4.89 -10.42 -15.48
CA VAL A 201 5.63 -9.77 -14.36
C VAL A 201 6.03 -10.78 -13.28
N LEU A 202 6.69 -11.88 -13.65
CA LEU A 202 7.39 -12.71 -12.68
C LEU A 202 8.73 -12.04 -12.31
N ILE A 203 8.74 -11.34 -11.18
CA ILE A 203 9.98 -10.80 -10.61
C ILE A 203 10.68 -11.94 -9.86
N GLY A 204 11.63 -12.61 -10.52
CA GLY A 204 12.48 -13.62 -9.88
C GLY A 204 13.42 -13.02 -8.82
N PRO A 205 13.95 -13.85 -7.90
CA PRO A 205 14.84 -13.39 -6.82
C PRO A 205 16.23 -13.06 -7.38
N GLN A 206 16.57 -11.78 -7.56
CA GLN A 206 17.93 -11.32 -7.90
C GLN A 206 18.27 -9.96 -7.27
N GLN A 207 19.58 -9.71 -7.09
CA GLN A 207 20.17 -8.67 -6.26
C GLN A 207 19.75 -7.22 -6.63
N VAL A 208 19.45 -6.45 -5.59
CA VAL A 208 18.83 -5.11 -5.66
C VAL A 208 19.84 -4.03 -6.09
N GLN A 209 19.80 -3.60 -7.35
CA GLN A 209 20.37 -2.32 -7.79
C GLN A 209 19.29 -1.32 -8.21
N ASN A 210 19.41 -0.05 -7.80
CA ASN A 210 18.44 1.03 -8.11
C ASN A 210 18.11 1.19 -9.60
N ARG A 211 19.07 0.88 -10.50
CA ARG A 211 18.88 1.03 -11.96
C ARG A 211 17.80 0.09 -12.50
N GLU A 212 17.60 -1.08 -11.89
CA GLU A 212 16.63 -2.04 -12.40
C GLU A 212 15.18 -1.55 -12.25
N GLY A 213 14.86 -0.82 -11.18
CA GLY A 213 13.50 -0.28 -10.97
C GLY A 213 13.10 0.75 -12.03
N VAL A 214 14.05 1.58 -12.49
CA VAL A 214 13.82 2.57 -13.55
C VAL A 214 13.57 1.87 -14.89
N VAL A 215 14.43 0.93 -15.27
CA VAL A 215 14.30 0.15 -16.51
C VAL A 215 12.99 -0.63 -16.50
N PHE A 216 12.68 -1.29 -15.38
CA PHE A 216 11.48 -2.08 -15.25
C PHE A 216 10.20 -1.24 -15.36
N ARG A 217 10.11 -0.10 -14.65
CA ARG A 217 8.97 0.82 -14.82
C ARG A 217 8.85 1.31 -16.26
N ARG A 218 9.97 1.65 -16.90
CA ARG A 218 9.98 2.11 -18.29
C ARG A 218 9.45 1.02 -19.23
N SER A 219 9.82 -0.24 -19.02
CA SER A 219 9.27 -1.35 -19.81
C SER A 219 7.75 -1.51 -19.66
N ILE A 220 7.20 -1.27 -18.46
CA ILE A 220 5.74 -1.26 -18.26
C ILE A 220 5.09 -0.13 -19.05
N ILE A 221 5.69 1.07 -19.01
CA ILE A 221 5.17 2.23 -19.74
C ILE A 221 5.19 1.95 -21.25
N ASP A 222 6.31 1.50 -21.79
CA ASP A 222 6.48 1.31 -23.24
C ASP A 222 5.60 0.17 -23.79
N ASN A 223 5.32 -0.87 -22.99
CA ASN A 223 4.55 -2.04 -23.43
C ASN A 223 3.04 -1.95 -23.17
N HIS A 224 2.59 -1.13 -22.21
CA HIS A 224 1.18 -1.10 -21.77
C HIS A 224 0.52 0.27 -21.83
N PHE A 225 1.27 1.35 -22.08
CA PHE A 225 0.73 2.71 -22.11
C PHE A 225 1.01 3.43 -23.41
#